data_AF-A0A1H7AW31-F1
#
_entry.id   AF-A0A1H7AW31-F1
#
_cell.length_a   1.000
_cell.length_b   1.000
_cell.length_c   1.000
_cell.angle_alpha   90.00
_cell.angle_beta   90.00
_cell.angle_gamma   90.00
#
_symmetry.space_group_name_H-M   'P 1'
#
loop_
_entity.id
_entity.type
_entity.pdbx_description
1 polymer ?
#
loop_
_entity_poly.entity_id
_entity_poly.type
_entity_poly.pdbx_seq_one_letter_code
_entity_poly.pdbx_strand_id
1 'polypeptide(L)'
;MGYLIRGTRGAVVKAEGQELKISADQFREVQTVQIGEPASKEDSEIWLKRFEAETKLGPLVWDVTFSLDLSGANFESSCLASAPAGVEVLKEPEFELVEC
;
A
#
# COMPACT_ATOMS: atom_id res chain seq x y z
N MET A 1 5.91 -6.25 -19.29
CA MET A 1 5.17 -5.03 -18.98
C MET A 1 5.42 -4.73 -17.52
N GLY A 2 5.82 -3.51 -17.18
CA GLY A 2 6.09 -3.13 -15.80
C GLY A 2 4.82 -2.56 -15.19
N TYR A 3 4.58 -2.82 -13.91
CA TYR A 3 3.49 -2.19 -13.17
C TYR A 3 4.07 -1.43 -11.99
N LEU A 4 3.57 -0.23 -11.76
CA LEU A 4 3.92 0.60 -10.62
C LEU A 4 2.66 0.86 -9.80
N ILE A 5 2.79 0.81 -8.47
CA ILE A 5 1.74 1.28 -7.58
C ILE A 5 2.10 2.69 -7.13
N ARG A 6 1.17 3.62 -7.31
CA ARG A 6 1.35 5.03 -6.97
C ARG A 6 0.33 5.45 -5.92
N GLY A 7 0.78 6.19 -4.92
CA GLY A 7 -0.13 6.92 -4.03
C GLY A 7 -0.80 8.08 -4.78
N THR A 8 -2.12 8.08 -4.89
CA THR A 8 -2.92 9.18 -5.45
C THR A 8 -3.40 10.13 -4.38
N ARG A 9 -3.64 9.60 -3.18
CA ARG A 9 -4.01 10.36 -2.00
C ARG A 9 -3.23 9.88 -0.80
N GLY A 10 -2.77 10.83 -0.01
CA GLY A 10 -2.12 10.55 1.25
C GLY A 10 -3.12 10.18 2.37
N ALA A 11 -2.59 9.94 3.57
CA ALA A 11 -3.38 9.58 4.74
C ALA A 11 -3.59 10.76 5.70
N VAL A 12 -4.64 10.71 6.50
CA VAL A 12 -4.82 11.59 7.67
C VAL A 12 -4.83 10.71 8.90
N VAL A 13 -3.95 11.02 9.85
CA VAL A 13 -3.83 10.30 11.11
C VAL A 13 -3.99 11.26 12.27
N LYS A 14 -4.36 10.73 13.43
CA LYS A 14 -4.42 11.45 14.70
C LYS A 14 -3.40 10.85 15.64
N ALA A 15 -2.56 11.70 16.18
CA ALA A 15 -1.46 11.35 17.08
C ALA A 15 -1.44 12.35 18.23
N GLU A 16 -1.44 11.87 19.48
CA GLU A 16 -1.42 12.73 20.68
C GLU A 16 -2.53 13.80 20.69
N GLY A 17 -3.69 13.49 20.08
CA GLY A 17 -4.82 14.42 19.96
C GLY A 17 -4.75 15.40 18.79
N GLN A 18 -3.66 15.43 18.02
CA GLN A 18 -3.47 16.30 16.86
C GLN A 18 -3.62 15.53 15.54
N GLU A 19 -4.28 16.14 14.55
CA GLU A 19 -4.31 15.61 13.19
C GLU A 19 -3.02 15.91 12.44
N LEU A 20 -2.48 14.88 11.79
CA LEU A 20 -1.31 14.93 10.93
C LEU A 20 -1.70 14.45 9.54
N LYS A 21 -1.30 15.20 8.52
CA LYS A 21 -1.49 14.84 7.12
C LYS A 21 -0.19 14.27 6.57
N ILE A 22 -0.29 13.08 5.99
CA ILE A 22 0.79 12.41 5.29
C ILE A 22 0.48 12.56 3.80
N SER A 23 1.35 13.18 3.02
CA SER A 23 1.17 13.33 1.59
C SER A 23 1.43 12.02 0.84
N ALA A 24 0.84 11.87 -0.34
CA ALA A 24 0.99 10.64 -1.14
C ALA A 24 2.46 10.36 -1.55
N ASP A 25 3.27 11.39 -1.73
CA ASP A 25 4.70 11.30 -2.05
C ASP A 25 5.58 10.85 -0.87
N GLN A 26 5.03 10.84 0.35
CA GLN A 26 5.75 10.37 1.54
C GLN A 26 5.71 8.85 1.69
N PHE A 27 4.84 8.16 0.95
CA PHE A 27 4.78 6.71 0.94
C PHE A 27 5.89 6.14 0.07
N ARG A 28 6.77 5.34 0.67
CA ARG A 28 7.89 4.69 -0.01
C ARG A 28 7.67 3.20 -0.04
N GLU A 29 7.87 2.59 -1.20
CA GLU A 29 7.89 1.13 -1.30
C GLU A 29 9.11 0.60 -0.53
N VAL A 30 8.86 -0.29 0.43
CA VAL A 30 9.91 -0.93 1.24
C VAL A 30 10.07 -2.41 0.95
N GLN A 31 9.02 -3.05 0.42
CA GLN A 31 9.04 -4.48 0.12
C GLN A 31 8.02 -4.84 -0.96
N THR A 32 8.37 -5.79 -1.81
CA THR A 32 7.46 -6.48 -2.73
C THR A 32 7.65 -7.99 -2.57
N VAL A 33 6.58 -8.74 -2.37
CA VAL A 33 6.60 -10.21 -2.27
C VAL A 33 5.40 -10.81 -3.00
N GLN A 34 5.59 -11.98 -3.61
CA GLN A 34 4.49 -12.81 -4.09
C GLN A 34 3.92 -13.58 -2.90
N ILE A 35 2.60 -13.50 -2.69
CA ILE A 35 1.91 -14.14 -1.56
C ILE A 35 0.98 -15.29 -1.99
N GLY A 36 0.70 -15.39 -3.29
CA GLY A 36 -0.03 -16.52 -3.87
C GLY A 36 0.75 -17.11 -5.04
N GLU A 37 1.11 -18.39 -4.92
CA GLU A 37 1.61 -19.17 -6.05
C GLU A 37 0.42 -19.61 -6.92
N PRO A 38 0.44 -19.33 -8.23
CA PRO A 38 -0.62 -19.77 -9.12
C PRO A 38 -0.60 -21.30 -9.24
N ALA A 39 -1.78 -21.94 -9.19
CA ALA A 39 -1.88 -23.39 -9.33
C ALA A 39 -1.59 -23.85 -10.77
N SER A 40 -1.84 -22.98 -11.75
CA SER A 40 -1.64 -23.18 -13.18
C SER A 40 -1.10 -21.90 -13.84
N LYS A 41 -0.52 -22.00 -15.05
CA LYS A 41 -0.02 -20.82 -15.80
C LYS A 41 -1.09 -19.79 -16.18
N GLU A 42 -2.36 -20.16 -16.06
CA GLU A 42 -3.52 -19.33 -16.37
C GLU A 42 -4.10 -18.64 -15.13
N ASP A 43 -3.65 -19.02 -13.92
CA ASP A 43 -4.10 -18.42 -12.67
C ASP A 43 -3.37 -17.10 -12.40
N SER A 44 -4.08 -16.15 -11.81
CA SER A 44 -3.52 -14.86 -11.41
C SER A 44 -2.50 -15.02 -10.28
N GLU A 45 -1.35 -14.39 -10.41
CA GLU A 45 -0.36 -14.28 -9.34
C GLU A 45 -0.79 -13.18 -8.36
N ILE A 46 -0.81 -13.48 -7.06
CA ILE A 46 -1.16 -12.48 -6.05
C ILE A 46 0.12 -11.93 -5.43
N TRP A 47 0.24 -10.61 -5.48
CA TRP A 47 1.40 -9.87 -5.02
C TRP A 47 1.03 -8.90 -3.90
N LEU A 48 1.96 -8.72 -2.97
CA LEU A 48 1.89 -7.79 -1.87
C LEU A 48 3.03 -6.77 -1.98
N LYS A 49 2.68 -5.49 -2.00
CA LYS A 49 3.59 -4.35 -1.93
C LYS A 49 3.40 -3.62 -0.60
N ARG A 50 4.49 -3.39 0.12
CA ARG A 50 4.49 -2.59 1.35
C ARG A 50 4.94 -1.18 1.11
N PHE A 51 4.13 -0.26 1.59
CA PHE A 51 4.43 1.17 1.62
C PHE A 51 4.60 1.65 3.05
N GLU A 52 5.67 2.39 3.28
CA GLU A 52 5.97 2.99 4.58
C GLU A 52 5.90 4.52 4.48
N ALA A 53 5.31 5.14 5.50
CA ALA A 53 5.37 6.57 5.71
C ALA A 53 5.90 6.87 7.12
N GLU A 54 6.99 7.63 7.18
CA GLU A 54 7.62 8.04 8.43
C GLU A 54 6.83 9.15 9.13
N THR A 55 6.55 8.96 10.42
CA THR A 55 5.95 9.98 11.29
C THR A 55 6.83 10.23 12.50
N LYS A 56 6.53 11.30 13.26
CA LYS A 56 7.26 11.60 14.51
C LYS A 56 7.14 10.50 15.57
N LEU A 57 6.10 9.65 15.49
CA LEU A 57 5.87 8.55 16.42
C LEU A 57 6.42 7.21 15.91
N GLY A 58 6.90 7.17 14.67
CA GLY A 58 7.39 5.95 14.01
C GLY A 58 6.75 5.71 12.64
N PRO A 59 7.13 4.62 11.97
CA PRO A 59 6.64 4.28 10.65
C PRO A 59 5.20 3.77 10.70
N LEU A 60 4.39 4.24 9.75
CA LEU A 60 3.12 3.62 9.40
C LEU A 60 3.32 2.77 8.14
N VAL A 61 2.82 1.54 8.16
CA VAL A 61 3.02 0.57 7.08
C VAL A 61 1.67 0.15 6.52
N TRP A 62 1.54 0.23 5.20
CA TRP A 62 0.39 -0.26 4.45
C TRP A 62 0.78 -1.41 3.54
N ASP A 63 -0.04 -2.45 3.58
CA ASP A 63 0.01 -3.59 2.66
C ASP A 63 -0.94 -3.30 1.50
N VAL A 64 -0.43 -3.33 0.27
CA VAL A 64 -1.20 -3.19 -0.96
C VAL A 64 -1.13 -4.49 -1.74
N THR A 65 -2.29 -5.11 -1.97
CA THR A 65 -2.42 -6.35 -2.71
C THR A 65 -2.88 -6.07 -4.14
N PHE A 66 -2.25 -6.74 -5.09
CA PHE A 66 -2.65 -6.70 -6.49
C PHE A 66 -2.47 -8.08 -7.14
N SER A 67 -3.26 -8.36 -8.17
CA SER A 67 -3.18 -9.58 -8.95
C SER A 67 -2.57 -9.30 -10.32
N LEU A 68 -1.79 -10.24 -10.85
CA LEU A 68 -1.23 -10.21 -12.20
C LEU A 68 -1.70 -11.42 -12.99
N ASP A 69 -2.29 -11.19 -14.15
CA ASP A 69 -2.66 -12.25 -15.10
C ASP A 69 -2.30 -11.87 -16.54
N LEU A 70 -2.75 -12.69 -17.51
CA LEU A 70 -2.48 -12.48 -18.94
C LEU A 70 -3.14 -11.23 -19.52
N SER A 71 -4.19 -10.71 -18.87
CA SER A 71 -4.94 -9.53 -19.27
C SER A 71 -4.36 -8.24 -18.68
N GLY A 72 -3.62 -8.35 -17.58
CA GLY A 72 -2.94 -7.21 -16.97
C GLY A 72 -2.81 -7.34 -15.46
N ALA A 73 -2.73 -6.19 -14.81
CA ALA A 73 -2.63 -6.07 -13.37
C ALA A 73 -3.90 -5.46 -12.79
N ASN A 74 -4.44 -6.07 -11.73
CA ASN A 74 -5.64 -5.59 -11.06
C ASN A 74 -5.32 -5.23 -9.61
N PHE A 75 -5.79 -4.07 -9.16
CA PHE A 75 -5.70 -3.67 -7.77
C PHE A 75 -6.75 -4.44 -6.95
N GLU A 76 -6.32 -5.11 -5.88
CA GLU A 76 -7.23 -5.90 -5.04
C GLU A 76 -7.65 -5.10 -3.80
N SER A 77 -6.68 -4.68 -2.98
CA SER A 77 -6.95 -4.00 -1.73
C SER A 77 -5.73 -3.27 -1.17
N SER A 78 -5.97 -2.33 -0.27
CA SER A 78 -4.94 -1.73 0.58
C SER A 78 -5.41 -1.69 2.03
N CYS A 79 -4.56 -2.08 2.97
CA CYS A 79 -4.88 -2.04 4.39
C CYS A 79 -3.67 -1.61 5.23
N LEU A 80 -3.95 -1.01 6.39
CA LEU A 80 -2.94 -0.67 7.38
C LEU A 80 -2.40 -1.96 8.01
N ALA A 81 -1.12 -2.25 7.77
CA ALA A 81 -0.43 -3.42 8.30
C ALA A 81 0.18 -3.14 9.69
N SER A 82 0.69 -1.93 9.90
CA SER A 82 1.28 -1.53 11.18
C SER A 82 1.17 -0.04 11.42
N ALA A 83 0.95 0.33 12.68
CA ALA A 83 0.96 1.70 13.14
C ALA A 83 1.62 1.82 14.52
N PRO A 84 2.31 2.94 14.81
CA PRO A 84 2.83 3.21 16.14
C PRO A 84 1.71 3.32 17.16
N ALA A 85 2.02 2.99 18.43
CA ALA A 85 1.06 3.12 19.52
C ALA A 85 0.60 4.58 19.67
N GLY A 86 -0.72 4.77 19.83
CA GLY A 86 -1.31 6.11 19.97
C GLY A 86 -1.54 6.84 18.64
N VAL A 87 -1.33 6.17 17.50
CA VAL A 87 -1.74 6.67 16.18
C VAL A 87 -3.08 6.05 15.78
N GLU A 88 -4.03 6.88 15.40
CA GLU A 88 -5.33 6.49 14.85
C GLU A 88 -5.41 6.97 13.39
N VAL A 89 -5.75 6.10 12.45
CA VAL A 89 -5.94 6.51 11.04
C VAL A 89 -7.37 7.04 10.88
N LEU A 90 -7.49 8.33 10.57
CA LEU A 90 -8.77 8.98 10.31
C LEU A 90 -9.18 8.86 8.84
N LYS A 91 -8.18 8.81 7.95
CA LYS A 91 -8.38 8.67 6.52
C LYS A 91 -7.26 7.86 5.90
N GLU A 92 -7.63 6.75 5.27
CA GLU A 92 -6.71 5.87 4.56
C GLU A 92 -6.11 6.55 3.30
N PRO A 93 -4.86 6.22 2.94
CA PRO A 93 -4.29 6.59 1.66
C PRO A 93 -5.05 5.91 0.51
N GLU A 94 -4.92 6.46 -0.68
CA GLU A 94 -5.38 5.80 -1.91
C GLU A 94 -4.18 5.47 -2.79
N PHE A 95 -4.19 4.26 -3.30
CA PHE A 95 -3.21 3.75 -4.23
C PHE A 95 -3.89 3.39 -5.55
N GLU A 96 -3.17 3.61 -6.64
CA GLU A 96 -3.58 3.18 -7.97
C GLU A 96 -2.49 2.32 -8.58
N LEU A 97 -2.89 1.39 -9.45
CA LEU A 97 -1.98 0.61 -10.25
C LEU A 97 -1.84 1.28 -11.62
N VAL A 98 -0.60 1.57 -12.02
CA VAL A 98 -0.26 2.25 -13.27
C VAL A 98 0.60 1.33 -14.13
N GLU A 99 0.16 1.10 -15.37
CA GLU A 99 0.94 0.37 -16.37
C GLU A 99 2.08 1.25 -16.91
N CYS A 100 3.28 0.68 -17.05
CA CYS A 100 4.50 1.35 -17.53
C CYS A 100 5.01 0.73 -18.83
#